data_AF-A0A4V2GAG3-F1
#
_entry.id   AF-A0A4V2GAG3-F1
#
_cell.length_a   1.000
_cell.length_b   1.000
_cell.length_c   1.000
_cell.angle_alpha   90.00
_cell.angle_beta   90.00
_cell.angle_gamma   90.00
#
_symmetry.space_group_name_H-M   'P 1'
#
loop_
_entity.id
_entity.type
_entity.pdbx_description
1 polymer ?
#
loop_
_entity_poly.entity_id
_entity_poly.type
_entity_poly.pdbx_seq_one_letter_code
_entity_poly.pdbx_strand_id
1 'polypeptide(L)'
;MARNHDAILLEAVKTHRNRLLGAFLTGQLDGRRVINDNRKRFTTSIVLAAVACAVCVGVSFVSNTLATQQQQQKPAATSSSETP
;
A
#
# COMPACT_ATOMS: atom_id res chain seq x y z
N MET A 1 -30.06 50.77 -4.68
CA MET A 1 -29.73 49.72 -5.68
C MET A 1 -28.25 49.29 -5.69
N ALA A 2 -27.38 49.80 -4.81
CA ALA A 2 -25.94 49.46 -4.77
C ALA A 2 -25.62 48.01 -4.34
N ARG A 3 -26.43 47.41 -3.46
CA ARG A 3 -26.19 46.05 -2.92
C ARG A 3 -26.13 44.94 -3.97
N ASN A 4 -26.82 45.13 -5.10
CA ASN A 4 -26.86 44.12 -6.16
C ASN A 4 -25.53 44.09 -6.94
N HIS A 5 -24.82 45.22 -6.98
CA HIS A 5 -23.53 45.31 -7.66
C HIS A 5 -22.43 44.61 -6.87
N ASP A 6 -22.44 44.77 -5.54
CA ASP A 6 -21.53 44.06 -4.65
C ASP A 6 -21.77 42.54 -4.67
N ALA A 7 -23.04 42.11 -4.76
CA ALA A 7 -23.39 40.70 -4.89
C ALA A 7 -22.84 40.08 -6.19
N ILE A 8 -22.94 40.80 -7.31
CA ILE A 8 -22.41 40.37 -8.61
C ILE A 8 -20.88 40.27 -8.58
N LEU A 9 -20.19 41.24 -7.96
CA LEU A 9 -18.74 41.20 -7.80
C LEU A 9 -18.29 40.04 -6.90
N LEU A 10 -19.02 39.78 -5.81
CA LEU A 10 -18.72 38.66 -4.91
C LEU A 10 -18.89 37.31 -5.61
N GLU A 11 -19.90 37.16 -6.47
CA GLU A 11 -20.14 35.94 -7.22
C GLU A 11 -19.08 35.73 -8.32
N ALA A 12 -18.66 36.79 -9.00
CA ALA A 12 -17.55 36.76 -9.95
C ALA A 12 -16.21 36.42 -9.30
N VAL A 13 -15.90 36.99 -8.12
CA VAL A 13 -14.66 36.69 -7.39
C VAL A 13 -14.68 35.26 -6.84
N LYS A 14 -15.83 34.77 -6.34
CA LYS A 14 -15.99 33.38 -5.89
C LYS A 14 -15.74 32.39 -7.02
N THR A 15 -16.29 32.62 -8.21
CA THR A 15 -16.08 31.73 -9.37
C THR A 15 -14.64 31.75 -9.87
N HIS A 16 -14.01 32.93 -9.91
CA HIS A 16 -12.59 33.06 -10.31
C HIS A 16 -11.66 32.39 -9.30
N ARG A 17 -11.91 32.58 -8.00
CA ARG A 17 -11.17 31.91 -6.92
C ARG A 17 -11.40 30.40 -6.94
N ASN A 18 -12.61 29.92 -7.19
CA ASN A 18 -12.88 28.48 -7.27
C ASN A 18 -12.27 27.84 -8.51
N ARG A 19 -12.12 28.58 -9.62
CA ARG A 19 -11.38 28.11 -10.82
C ARG A 19 -9.87 28.14 -10.61
N LEU A 20 -9.33 29.14 -9.92
CA LEU A 20 -7.90 29.21 -9.57
C LEU A 20 -7.54 28.18 -8.50
N LEU A 21 -8.35 28.06 -7.44
CA LEU A 21 -8.22 27.00 -6.45
C LEU A 21 -8.47 25.64 -7.09
N GLY A 22 -9.44 25.52 -7.98
CA GLY A 22 -9.61 24.36 -8.85
C GLY A 22 -8.34 24.07 -9.65
N ALA A 23 -7.70 25.03 -10.30
CA ALA A 23 -6.45 24.81 -11.04
C ALA A 23 -5.18 24.79 -10.18
N PHE A 24 -5.26 25.10 -8.89
CA PHE A 24 -4.13 25.11 -7.95
C PHE A 24 -4.13 23.86 -7.07
N LEU A 25 -5.28 23.52 -6.48
CA LEU A 25 -5.55 22.21 -5.88
C LEU A 25 -5.62 21.10 -6.93
N THR A 26 -6.08 21.44 -8.14
CA THR A 26 -6.26 20.54 -9.29
C THR A 26 -5.53 21.13 -10.52
N GLY A 27 -4.28 21.58 -10.36
CA GLY A 27 -3.34 21.88 -11.47
C GLY A 27 -2.96 20.66 -12.32
N GLN A 28 -3.86 19.70 -12.33
CA GLN A 28 -3.77 18.35 -12.78
C GLN A 28 -5.24 17.94 -13.01
N LEU A 29 -5.87 18.33 -14.13
CA LEU A 29 -7.01 17.55 -14.62
C LEU A 29 -6.60 16.08 -14.89
N ASP A 30 -5.29 15.81 -14.97
CA ASP A 30 -4.66 14.48 -14.87
C ASP A 30 -4.79 13.83 -13.48
N GLY A 31 -4.91 14.66 -12.43
CA GLY A 31 -4.91 14.28 -11.02
C GLY A 31 -6.07 13.39 -10.64
N ARG A 32 -7.23 13.49 -11.29
CA ARG A 32 -8.37 12.62 -10.96
C ARG A 32 -8.16 11.17 -11.43
N ARG A 33 -7.49 10.97 -12.57
CA ARG A 33 -7.07 9.63 -13.04
C ARG A 33 -5.88 9.15 -12.22
N VAL A 34 -4.89 10.01 -12.03
CA VAL A 34 -3.67 9.71 -11.27
C VAL A 34 -3.98 9.40 -9.79
N ILE A 35 -4.92 10.08 -9.13
CA ILE A 35 -5.35 9.77 -7.75
C ILE A 35 -6.04 8.41 -7.71
N ASN A 36 -6.93 8.12 -8.66
CA ASN A 36 -7.61 6.83 -8.67
C ASN A 36 -6.64 5.67 -8.96
N ASP A 37 -5.63 5.91 -9.81
CA ASP A 37 -4.59 4.95 -10.14
C ASP A 37 -3.59 4.75 -8.99
N ASN A 38 -3.16 5.83 -8.33
CA ASN A 38 -2.34 5.76 -7.12
C ASN A 38 -3.08 5.06 -5.97
N ARG A 39 -4.39 5.32 -5.79
CA ARG A 39 -5.19 4.60 -4.79
C ARG A 39 -5.25 3.11 -5.09
N LYS A 40 -5.48 2.72 -6.35
CA LYS A 40 -5.44 1.30 -6.76
C LYS A 40 -4.07 0.69 -6.49
N ARG A 41 -3.00 1.35 -6.94
CA ARG A 41 -1.62 0.87 -6.76
C ARG A 41 -1.19 0.78 -5.29
N PHE A 42 -1.67 1.70 -4.45
CA PHE A 42 -1.45 1.66 -3.01
C PHE A 42 -2.18 0.47 -2.37
N THR A 43 -3.45 0.26 -2.72
CA THR A 43 -4.22 -0.90 -2.21
C THR A 43 -3.61 -2.23 -2.64
N THR A 44 -3.17 -2.37 -3.90
CA THR A 44 -2.52 -3.60 -4.37
C THR A 44 -1.17 -3.81 -3.70
N SER A 45 -0.39 -2.76 -3.46
CA SER A 45 0.89 -2.87 -2.73
C SER A 45 0.69 -3.34 -1.29
N ILE A 46 -0.33 -2.83 -0.59
CA ILE A 46 -0.64 -3.26 0.78
C ILE A 46 -1.03 -4.75 0.79
N VAL A 47 -1.90 -5.16 -0.14
CA VAL A 47 -2.32 -6.56 -0.24
C VAL A 47 -1.12 -7.47 -0.57
N LEU A 48 -0.27 -7.08 -1.52
CA LEU A 48 0.97 -7.80 -1.84
C LEU A 48 1.91 -7.93 -0.63
N ALA A 49 2.11 -6.85 0.11
CA ALA A 49 2.95 -6.87 1.32
C ALA A 49 2.37 -7.80 2.39
N ALA A 50 1.06 -7.75 2.61
CA ALA A 50 0.37 -8.63 3.56
C ALA A 50 0.49 -10.12 3.16
N VAL A 51 0.30 -10.43 1.88
CA VAL A 51 0.47 -11.79 1.34
C VAL A 51 1.92 -12.25 1.48
N ALA A 52 2.90 -11.42 1.15
CA ALA A 52 4.31 -11.75 1.30
C ALA A 52 4.67 -12.07 2.76
N CYS A 53 4.21 -11.25 3.71
CA CYS A 53 4.38 -11.52 5.14
C CYS A 53 3.74 -12.85 5.54
N ALA A 54 2.51 -13.12 5.12
CA ALA A 54 1.79 -14.37 5.42
C ALA A 54 2.50 -15.61 4.86
N VAL A 55 3.02 -15.52 3.63
CA VAL A 55 3.80 -16.59 3.00
C VAL A 55 5.10 -16.85 3.76
N CYS A 56 5.85 -15.80 4.12
CA CYS A 56 7.09 -15.94 4.88
C CYS A 56 6.85 -16.63 6.24
N VAL A 57 5.85 -16.21 7.00
CA VAL A 57 5.55 -16.85 8.30
C VAL A 57 5.05 -18.28 8.14
N GLY A 58 4.24 -18.56 7.12
CA GLY A 58 3.75 -19.91 6.82
C GLY A 58 4.88 -20.87 6.46
N VAL A 59 5.80 -20.45 5.58
CA VAL A 59 6.95 -21.27 5.18
C VAL A 59 7.87 -21.54 6.36
N SER A 60 8.15 -20.54 7.22
CA SER A 60 8.94 -20.75 8.44
C SER A 60 8.30 -21.77 9.37
N PHE A 61 6.98 -21.72 9.55
CA PHE A 61 6.27 -22.67 10.41
C PHE A 61 6.31 -24.09 9.86
N VAL A 62 6.04 -24.29 8.57
CA VAL A 62 6.10 -25.60 7.91
C VAL A 62 7.52 -26.16 7.94
N SER A 63 8.52 -25.33 7.65
CA SER A 63 9.93 -25.75 7.63
C SER A 63 10.40 -26.18 9.03
N ASN A 64 10.03 -25.42 10.07
CA ASN A 64 10.40 -25.75 11.44
C ASN A 64 9.74 -27.03 11.94
N THR A 65 8.46 -27.24 11.62
CA THR A 65 7.74 -28.47 11.99
C THR A 65 8.30 -29.71 11.28
N LEU A 66 8.65 -29.59 10.00
CA LEU A 66 9.26 -30.69 9.25
C LEU A 66 10.69 -31.00 9.72
N ALA A 67 11.49 -29.98 10.03
CA ALA A 67 12.84 -30.13 10.58
C ALA A 67 12.81 -30.82 11.96
N THR A 68 11.84 -30.48 12.81
CA THR A 68 11.67 -31.11 14.13
C THR A 68 11.36 -32.61 13.99
N GLN A 69 10.50 -32.98 13.05
CA GLN A 69 10.17 -34.38 12.77
C GLN A 69 11.35 -35.16 12.19
N GLN A 70 12.15 -34.55 11.31
CA GLN A 70 13.36 -35.17 10.79
C GLN A 70 14.44 -35.35 11.86
N GLN A 71 14.54 -34.44 12.83
CA GLN A 71 15.45 -34.58 13.96
C GLN A 71 15.02 -35.71 14.90
N GLN A 72 13.72 -35.92 15.10
CA GLN A 72 13.19 -37.02 15.93
C GLN A 72 13.19 -38.38 15.20
N GLN A 73 13.07 -38.39 13.87
CA GLN A 73 13.25 -39.57 13.01
C GLN A 73 14.70 -39.87 12.66
N LYS A 74 15.67 -39.16 13.26
CA LYS A 74 17.08 -39.54 13.21
C LYS A 74 17.52 -40.23 14.51
N PRO A 75 16.98 -41.42 14.88
CA PRO A 75 17.65 -42.26 15.85
C PRO A 75 18.91 -42.86 15.21
N ALA A 76 20.06 -42.61 15.82
CA ALA A 76 21.22 -43.51 15.84
C ALA A 76 21.89 -43.90 14.49
N ALA A 77 22.14 -42.97 13.56
CA ALA A 77 23.01 -43.22 12.39
C ALA A 77 24.17 -42.24 12.22
N THR A 78 24.61 -41.57 13.29
CA THR A 78 25.83 -40.76 13.25
C THR A 78 26.53 -40.77 14.62
N SER A 79 26.85 -41.96 15.11
CA SER A 79 27.75 -42.17 16.26
C SER A 79 28.81 -43.24 15.98
N SER A 80 29.09 -43.55 14.71
CA SER A 80 30.02 -44.61 14.33
C SER A 80 30.77 -44.26 13.02
N SER A 81 31.81 -43.43 13.13
CA SER A 81 32.99 -43.37 12.24
C SER A 81 33.73 -42.06 12.58
N GLU A 82 34.45 -42.02 13.70
CA GLU A 82 35.87 -42.40 13.77
C GLU A 82 36.77 -41.40 13.02
N THR A 83 37.41 -40.56 13.85
CA THR A 83 38.66 -39.82 13.65
C THR A 83 39.74 -40.69 13.00
N PRO A 84 40.60 -40.15 12.13
CA PRO A 84 41.78 -39.40 12.59
C PRO A 84 42.06 -38.07 11.87
#